data_AF-A0A3M2W823-F1
#
_entry.id   AF-A0A3M2W823-F1
#
_cell.length_a   1.000
_cell.length_b   1.000
_cell.length_c   1.000
_cell.angle_alpha   90.00
_cell.angle_beta   90.00
_cell.angle_gamma   90.00
#
_symmetry.space_group_name_H-M   'P 1'
#
loop_
_entity.id
_entity.type
_entity.pdbx_description
1 polymer ?
#
loop_
_entity_poly.entity_id
_entity_poly.type
_entity_poly.pdbx_seq_one_letter_code
_entity_poly.pdbx_strand_id
1 'polypeptide(L)'
;MRPWGSGSSKRHVKDSLMSSDQPVISVQNVSKCFYTYDKPHDRLKQALVPKLQRWSGQPTTTYGKEFWALRDISFDVGKGETVGIVGRNGSGKSTLLQIICGTLSPTIGEIQTRGRVAALLELGSGFNPEFTGRENVYLNAAVLGLTRDEVDERFDAIAGFADIGEFLDQPVKSYSSGMAVRLAFAVQAQVDPEILVVDEALSVGDARFQAKCFERLRQLKENGTSILLVTHSSEQVVTHCNRAILLEKSRIEMIGESRPVINRYTDLLFGRDKSPITDKSLDLAEAERVEAAPVETDKIALRFDEDVYASRPGYNPHEYRWGDGAATLLDFHMSASGREFPNSVESGEEIVLDLALQFNSTVVNPIIGFTIKTKEGVTVYGTNSYMQDCEGTGLIGNAGNQAKARVKFRNALATGDYFISIGIASRQSEEIVPHDRRYDSIHFVVEPTPKLLGLIDLGASMEIEPVIVDV
;
A
#
# COMPACT_ATOMS: atom_id res chain seq x y z
N MET A 1 -34.99 -64.24 -26.89
CA MET A 1 -35.74 -63.30 -26.04
C MET A 1 -34.77 -62.29 -25.45
N ARG A 2 -34.97 -60.99 -25.78
CA ARG A 2 -34.34 -59.75 -25.27
C ARG A 2 -32.80 -59.58 -25.40
N PRO A 3 -32.33 -58.51 -26.07
CA PRO A 3 -31.11 -57.81 -25.68
C PRO A 3 -31.42 -56.67 -24.70
N TRP A 4 -30.55 -56.57 -23.71
CA TRP A 4 -30.51 -55.58 -22.63
C TRP A 4 -30.16 -54.17 -23.12
N GLY A 5 -30.95 -53.19 -22.66
CA GLY A 5 -30.48 -52.11 -21.79
C GLY A 5 -29.36 -51.17 -22.26
N SER A 6 -29.77 -50.04 -22.80
CA SER A 6 -29.00 -48.79 -22.94
C SER A 6 -28.60 -48.19 -21.57
N GLY A 7 -27.35 -47.70 -21.45
CA GLY A 7 -26.87 -47.00 -20.26
C GLY A 7 -25.72 -46.01 -20.53
N SER A 8 -26.09 -44.77 -20.85
CA SER A 8 -25.37 -43.50 -20.61
C SER A 8 -23.86 -43.40 -20.88
N SER A 9 -23.48 -42.92 -22.07
CA SER A 9 -22.22 -42.19 -22.30
C SER A 9 -22.50 -40.68 -22.28
N LYS A 10 -22.57 -40.10 -21.08
CA LYS A 10 -22.52 -38.65 -20.81
C LYS A 10 -22.03 -38.41 -19.38
N ARG A 11 -20.77 -38.74 -19.10
CA ARG A 11 -20.18 -38.44 -17.78
C ARG A 11 -18.67 -38.14 -17.76
N HIS A 12 -18.04 -37.91 -18.92
CA HIS A 12 -16.58 -37.68 -18.99
C HIS A 12 -16.13 -36.36 -19.63
N VAL A 13 -17.01 -35.35 -19.74
CA VAL A 13 -16.65 -34.03 -20.31
C VAL A 13 -16.89 -32.86 -19.34
N LYS A 14 -17.28 -33.13 -18.08
CA LYS A 14 -17.51 -32.08 -17.07
C LYS A 14 -16.40 -31.89 -16.03
N ASP A 15 -15.42 -32.79 -15.96
CA ASP A 15 -14.38 -32.74 -14.93
C ASP A 15 -13.10 -31.99 -15.37
N SER A 16 -13.02 -31.50 -16.61
CA SER A 16 -11.83 -30.80 -17.13
C SER A 16 -11.93 -29.27 -17.13
N LEU A 17 -12.96 -28.68 -16.49
CA LEU A 17 -13.21 -27.23 -16.46
C LEU A 17 -13.26 -26.62 -15.04
N MET A 18 -12.89 -27.35 -13.98
CA MET A 18 -12.94 -26.86 -12.59
C MET A 18 -11.57 -26.81 -11.88
N SER A 19 -10.47 -26.87 -12.62
CA SER A 19 -9.12 -26.92 -12.03
C SER A 19 -8.52 -25.55 -11.69
N SER A 20 -9.14 -24.42 -12.08
CA SER A 20 -8.56 -23.07 -11.94
C SER A 20 -9.02 -22.29 -10.70
N ASP A 21 -10.01 -22.78 -9.94
CA ASP A 21 -10.72 -21.97 -8.93
C ASP A 21 -10.33 -22.24 -7.47
N GLN A 22 -9.36 -23.13 -7.20
CA GLN A 22 -9.02 -23.42 -5.80
C GLN A 22 -7.98 -22.42 -5.27
N PRO A 23 -8.22 -21.82 -4.07
CA PRO A 23 -7.31 -20.84 -3.50
C PRO A 23 -5.98 -21.49 -3.10
N VAL A 24 -4.88 -20.73 -3.25
CA VAL A 24 -3.54 -21.15 -2.82
C VAL A 24 -3.36 -20.97 -1.31
N ILE A 25 -4.08 -20.03 -0.71
CA ILE A 25 -4.16 -19.82 0.74
C ILE A 25 -5.64 -19.73 1.09
N SER A 26 -6.10 -20.57 2.02
CA SER A 26 -7.44 -20.48 2.61
C SER A 26 -7.31 -20.36 4.12
N VAL A 27 -7.83 -19.27 4.66
CA VAL A 27 -7.85 -18.99 6.11
C VAL A 27 -9.31 -19.03 6.55
N GLN A 28 -9.64 -19.91 7.50
CA GLN A 28 -11.03 -20.11 7.94
C GLN A 28 -11.17 -19.99 9.45
N ASN A 29 -11.86 -18.93 9.88
CA ASN A 29 -12.19 -18.61 11.27
C ASN A 29 -10.97 -18.64 12.20
N VAL A 30 -9.82 -18.20 11.69
CA VAL A 30 -8.56 -18.23 12.43
C VAL A 30 -8.59 -17.21 13.55
N SER A 31 -8.36 -17.70 14.77
CA SER A 31 -8.19 -16.87 15.96
C SER A 31 -6.92 -17.28 16.70
N LYS A 32 -6.22 -16.30 17.27
CA LYS A 32 -5.01 -16.51 18.06
C LYS A 32 -5.09 -15.81 19.40
N CYS A 33 -5.04 -16.61 20.46
CA CYS A 33 -4.95 -16.14 21.84
C CYS A 33 -3.56 -16.47 22.41
N PHE A 34 -2.96 -15.47 23.05
CA PHE A 34 -1.78 -15.61 23.90
C PHE A 34 -2.19 -15.45 25.36
N TYR A 35 -1.56 -16.21 26.24
CA TYR A 35 -1.75 -16.08 27.68
C TYR A 35 -0.54 -15.37 28.28
N THR A 36 -0.78 -14.23 28.93
CA THR A 36 0.23 -13.54 29.74
C THR A 36 0.04 -13.89 31.21
N TYR A 37 1.15 -14.16 31.89
CA TYR A 37 1.17 -14.55 33.30
C TYR A 37 2.03 -13.57 34.07
N ASP A 38 1.53 -13.06 35.20
CA ASP A 38 2.27 -12.09 36.02
C ASP A 38 3.48 -12.77 36.71
N LYS A 39 3.43 -14.08 36.95
CA LYS A 39 4.55 -14.87 37.53
C LYS A 39 4.74 -16.22 36.81
N PRO A 40 5.99 -16.72 36.66
CA PRO A 40 6.26 -18.00 35.99
C PRO A 40 5.53 -19.20 36.59
N HIS A 41 5.29 -19.21 37.91
CA HIS A 41 4.58 -20.30 38.58
C HIS A 41 3.07 -20.32 38.28
N ASP A 42 2.49 -19.20 37.83
CA ASP A 42 1.07 -19.16 37.44
C ASP A 42 0.83 -19.87 36.10
N ARG A 43 1.86 -19.95 35.24
CA ARG A 43 1.86 -20.83 34.06
C ARG A 43 1.76 -22.31 34.45
N LEU A 44 2.45 -22.72 35.51
CA LEU A 44 2.40 -24.08 36.03
C LEU A 44 1.04 -24.38 36.68
N LYS A 45 0.50 -23.43 37.46
CA LYS A 45 -0.85 -23.54 38.03
C LYS A 45 -1.91 -23.65 36.92
N GLN A 46 -1.82 -22.85 35.86
CA GLN A 46 -2.75 -22.92 34.72
C GLN A 46 -2.71 -24.28 34.00
N ALA A 47 -1.56 -24.96 33.97
CA ALA A 47 -1.44 -26.28 33.33
C ALA A 47 -2.04 -27.42 34.18
N LEU A 48 -2.03 -27.30 35.51
CA LEU A 48 -2.38 -28.39 36.46
C LEU A 48 -3.74 -28.18 37.15
N VAL A 49 -4.02 -26.96 37.60
CA VAL A 49 -5.18 -26.65 38.45
C VAL A 49 -6.52 -26.79 37.72
N PRO A 50 -6.69 -26.34 36.45
CA PRO A 50 -7.94 -26.53 35.72
C PRO A 50 -8.28 -28.00 35.45
N LYS A 51 -7.28 -28.87 35.30
CA LYS A 51 -7.49 -30.33 35.13
C LYS A 51 -7.97 -30.98 36.42
N LEU A 52 -7.41 -30.58 37.56
CA LEU A 52 -7.82 -31.05 38.89
C LEU A 52 -9.21 -30.53 39.29
N GLN A 53 -9.50 -29.25 38.99
CA GLN A 53 -10.82 -28.63 39.26
C GLN A 53 -11.94 -29.23 38.40
N ARG A 54 -11.66 -29.59 37.14
CA ARG A 54 -12.61 -30.34 36.29
C ARG A 54 -12.95 -31.71 36.86
N TRP A 55 -11.98 -32.36 37.52
CA TRP A 55 -12.21 -33.65 38.17
C TRP A 55 -12.99 -33.52 39.48
N SER A 56 -12.85 -32.40 40.20
CA SER A 56 -13.55 -32.12 41.46
C SER A 56 -14.89 -31.36 41.30
N GLY A 57 -15.32 -31.07 40.07
CA GLY A 57 -16.58 -30.35 39.80
C GLY A 57 -16.57 -28.87 40.18
N GLN A 58 -15.39 -28.28 40.41
CA GLN A 58 -15.23 -26.86 40.76
C GLN A 58 -15.13 -25.96 39.51
N PRO A 59 -15.58 -24.70 39.59
CA PRO A 59 -15.43 -23.73 38.50
C PRO A 59 -13.95 -23.51 38.19
N THR A 60 -13.60 -23.60 36.90
CA THR A 60 -12.20 -23.50 36.44
C THR A 60 -11.68 -22.08 36.59
N THR A 61 -10.62 -21.91 37.38
CA THR A 61 -9.93 -20.63 37.55
C THR A 61 -8.85 -20.45 36.47
N THR A 62 -8.92 -19.35 35.71
CA THR A 62 -7.89 -18.98 34.73
C THR A 62 -6.86 -18.05 35.39
N TYR A 63 -5.61 -18.49 35.45
CA TYR A 63 -4.50 -17.80 36.12
C TYR A 63 -3.68 -16.89 35.17
N GLY A 64 -4.06 -16.78 33.90
CA GLY A 64 -3.41 -15.92 32.91
C GLY A 64 -4.40 -14.92 32.29
N LYS A 65 -3.91 -13.75 31.89
CA LYS A 65 -4.68 -12.78 31.11
C LYS A 65 -4.65 -13.20 29.64
N GLU A 66 -5.83 -13.20 29.03
CA GLU A 66 -5.96 -13.51 27.60
C GLU A 66 -5.68 -12.28 26.76
N PHE A 67 -4.76 -12.42 25.81
CA PHE A 67 -4.49 -11.43 24.77
C PHE A 67 -4.81 -12.04 23.40
N TRP A 68 -5.86 -11.52 22.77
CA TRP A 68 -6.31 -12.00 21.47
C TRP A 68 -5.68 -11.18 20.34
N ALA A 69 -4.65 -11.75 19.73
CA ALA A 69 -3.92 -11.12 18.63
C ALA A 69 -4.66 -11.22 17.29
N LEU A 70 -5.51 -12.24 17.11
CA LEU A 70 -6.39 -12.41 15.96
C LEU A 70 -7.73 -12.99 16.41
N ARG A 71 -8.83 -12.57 15.79
CA ARG A 71 -10.18 -13.04 16.06
C ARG A 71 -10.99 -13.18 14.76
N ASP A 72 -11.49 -14.38 14.52
CA ASP A 72 -12.44 -14.73 13.45
C ASP A 72 -11.97 -14.24 12.06
N ILE A 73 -10.71 -14.49 11.72
CA ILE A 73 -10.11 -14.11 10.45
C ILE A 73 -10.46 -15.16 9.39
N SER A 74 -11.12 -14.73 8.32
CA SER A 74 -11.48 -15.59 7.18
C SER A 74 -11.25 -14.89 5.85
N PHE A 75 -10.42 -15.46 4.98
CA PHE A 75 -10.20 -14.98 3.61
C PHE A 75 -9.48 -16.03 2.77
N ASP A 76 -9.61 -15.89 1.45
CA ASP A 76 -8.92 -16.72 0.46
C ASP A 76 -8.04 -15.86 -0.46
N VAL A 77 -6.92 -16.44 -0.91
CA VAL A 77 -6.01 -15.88 -1.92
C VAL A 77 -5.93 -16.84 -3.10
N GLY A 78 -6.23 -16.35 -4.29
CA GLY A 78 -6.15 -17.07 -5.55
C GLY A 78 -4.73 -17.19 -6.10
N LYS A 79 -4.53 -18.12 -7.04
CA LYS A 79 -3.24 -18.32 -7.70
C LYS A 79 -2.86 -17.09 -8.54
N GLY A 80 -1.63 -16.60 -8.38
CA GLY A 80 -1.12 -15.41 -9.09
C GLY A 80 -1.73 -14.09 -8.60
N GLU A 81 -2.54 -14.13 -7.55
CA GLU A 81 -3.12 -12.93 -6.94
C GLU A 81 -2.06 -12.21 -6.10
N THR A 82 -2.04 -10.88 -6.17
CA THR A 82 -1.23 -10.04 -5.27
C THR A 82 -2.14 -9.30 -4.30
N VAL A 83 -2.07 -9.66 -3.02
CA VAL A 83 -2.94 -9.14 -1.97
C VAL A 83 -2.13 -8.37 -0.93
N GLY A 84 -2.55 -7.13 -0.65
CA GLY A 84 -1.97 -6.31 0.42
C GLY A 84 -2.60 -6.60 1.78
N ILE A 85 -1.82 -6.65 2.87
CA ILE A 85 -2.34 -6.64 4.24
C ILE A 85 -1.87 -5.37 4.93
N VAL A 86 -2.83 -4.53 5.31
CA VAL A 86 -2.60 -3.23 5.97
C VAL A 86 -3.31 -3.18 7.31
N GLY A 87 -2.89 -2.25 8.17
CA GLY A 87 -3.48 -2.08 9.50
C GLY A 87 -2.53 -1.40 10.47
N ARG A 88 -3.07 -0.90 11.58
CA ARG A 88 -2.27 -0.20 12.62
C ARG A 88 -1.28 -1.16 13.29
N ASN A 89 -0.30 -0.59 13.98
CA ASN A 89 0.58 -1.39 14.83
C ASN A 89 -0.24 -2.10 15.91
N GLY A 90 0.04 -3.39 16.11
CA GLY A 90 -0.72 -4.23 17.02
C GLY A 90 -2.04 -4.79 16.47
N SER A 91 -2.39 -4.58 15.19
CA SER A 91 -3.62 -5.13 14.60
C SER A 91 -3.58 -6.64 14.31
N GLY A 92 -2.41 -7.29 14.45
CA GLY A 92 -2.26 -8.73 14.27
C GLY A 92 -1.57 -9.17 12.97
N LYS A 93 -1.11 -8.24 12.10
CA LYS A 93 -0.45 -8.54 10.81
C LYS A 93 0.66 -9.60 10.91
N SER A 94 1.66 -9.37 11.76
CA SER A 94 2.80 -10.29 11.93
C SER A 94 2.36 -11.65 12.49
N THR A 95 1.39 -11.67 13.41
CA THR A 95 0.80 -12.92 13.92
C THR A 95 0.11 -13.71 12.81
N LEU A 96 -0.63 -13.02 11.93
CA LEU A 96 -1.29 -13.65 10.79
C LEU A 96 -0.27 -14.21 9.81
N LEU A 97 0.79 -13.46 9.52
CA LEU A 97 1.89 -13.93 8.68
C LEU A 97 2.58 -15.16 9.23
N GLN A 98 2.89 -15.18 10.52
CA GLN A 98 3.49 -16.35 11.18
C GLN A 98 2.58 -17.59 11.08
N ILE A 99 1.26 -17.40 11.15
CA ILE A 99 0.30 -18.50 10.95
C ILE A 99 0.29 -18.98 9.49
N ILE A 100 0.30 -18.07 8.52
CA ILE A 100 0.36 -18.40 7.09
C ILE A 100 1.66 -19.13 6.73
N CYS A 101 2.78 -18.71 7.32
CA CYS A 101 4.09 -19.34 7.10
C CYS A 101 4.28 -20.63 7.90
N GLY A 102 3.32 -21.03 8.74
CA GLY A 102 3.38 -22.24 9.56
C GLY A 102 4.34 -22.17 10.75
N THR A 103 4.92 -21.00 11.07
CA THR A 103 5.79 -20.82 12.24
C THR A 103 4.99 -20.68 13.54
N LEU A 104 3.69 -20.40 13.43
CA LEU A 104 2.77 -20.29 14.57
C LEU A 104 1.46 -21.02 14.29
N SER A 105 1.03 -21.93 15.17
CA SER A 105 -0.29 -22.56 15.04
C SER A 105 -1.42 -21.64 15.52
N PRO A 106 -2.59 -21.62 14.86
CA PRO A 106 -3.76 -20.90 15.36
C PRO A 106 -4.27 -21.53 16.66
N THR A 107 -5.02 -20.77 17.47
CA THR A 107 -5.72 -21.31 18.65
C THR A 107 -7.04 -21.95 18.25
N ILE A 108 -7.74 -21.34 17.29
CA ILE A 108 -9.02 -21.78 16.72
C ILE A 108 -8.96 -21.54 15.21
N GLY A 109 -9.67 -22.35 14.44
CA GLY A 109 -9.75 -22.24 12.99
C GLY A 109 -8.71 -23.10 12.28
N GLU A 110 -8.75 -23.07 10.96
CA GLU A 110 -7.87 -23.84 10.10
C GLU A 110 -7.25 -22.95 9.04
N ILE A 111 -6.03 -23.30 8.64
CA ILE A 111 -5.33 -22.69 7.52
C ILE A 111 -4.82 -23.77 6.58
N GLN A 112 -5.03 -23.56 5.29
CA GLN A 112 -4.54 -24.43 4.23
C GLN A 112 -3.70 -23.60 3.25
N THR A 113 -2.47 -24.04 3.01
CA THR A 113 -1.56 -23.48 2.01
C THR A 113 -1.20 -24.54 0.99
N ARG A 114 -1.10 -24.16 -0.28
CA ARG A 114 -0.84 -25.09 -1.39
C ARG A 114 0.37 -24.65 -2.18
N GLY A 115 1.44 -25.43 -2.09
CA GLY A 115 2.74 -25.10 -2.65
C GLY A 115 3.71 -24.63 -1.58
N ARG A 116 4.91 -24.27 -2.03
CA ARG A 116 6.00 -23.76 -1.22
C ARG A 116 5.72 -22.30 -0.86
N VAL A 117 5.67 -22.03 0.44
CA VAL A 117 5.63 -20.66 0.96
C VAL A 117 7.06 -20.19 1.18
N ALA A 118 7.49 -19.18 0.42
CA ALA A 118 8.69 -18.43 0.75
C ALA A 118 8.28 -17.15 1.47
N ALA A 119 8.92 -16.85 2.59
CA ALA A 119 8.66 -15.63 3.33
C ALA A 119 9.95 -14.85 3.49
N LEU A 120 9.95 -13.60 3.03
CA LEU A 120 10.99 -12.60 3.31
C LEU A 120 10.89 -12.08 4.76
N LEU A 121 10.33 -12.91 5.65
CA LEU A 121 10.27 -12.69 7.08
C LEU A 121 11.63 -13.01 7.68
N GLU A 122 12.16 -12.11 8.49
CA GLU A 122 13.39 -12.35 9.24
C GLU A 122 14.60 -12.69 8.33
N LEU A 123 14.85 -11.90 7.29
CA LEU A 123 16.02 -12.05 6.40
C LEU A 123 17.32 -12.24 7.22
N GLY A 124 17.98 -13.38 7.04
CA GLY A 124 19.20 -13.76 7.77
C GLY A 124 18.96 -14.63 9.01
N SER A 125 17.70 -14.82 9.43
CA SER A 125 17.29 -15.86 10.37
C SER A 125 17.68 -17.23 9.81
N GLY A 126 18.55 -17.93 10.53
CA GLY A 126 19.12 -19.20 10.09
C GLY A 126 20.53 -19.13 9.50
N PHE A 127 21.12 -17.94 9.34
CA PHE A 127 22.56 -17.86 9.11
C PHE A 127 23.34 -18.27 10.36
N ASN A 128 24.37 -19.08 10.16
CA ASN A 128 25.37 -19.37 11.17
C ASN A 128 26.52 -18.35 11.03
N PRO A 129 26.78 -17.50 12.04
CA PRO A 129 27.83 -16.48 11.98
C PRO A 129 29.24 -17.04 11.77
N GLU A 130 29.46 -18.30 12.17
CA GLU A 130 30.76 -18.98 12.02
C GLU A 130 30.96 -19.58 10.63
N PHE A 131 29.88 -19.73 9.85
CA PHE A 131 29.94 -20.24 8.48
C PHE A 131 30.26 -19.13 7.49
N THR A 132 30.92 -19.49 6.40
CA THR A 132 31.14 -18.61 5.24
C THR A 132 29.82 -18.20 4.60
N GLY A 133 29.82 -17.15 3.79
CA GLY A 133 28.66 -16.78 2.97
C GLY A 133 28.19 -17.95 2.11
N ARG A 134 29.11 -18.65 1.45
CA ARG A 134 28.84 -19.85 0.65
C ARG A 134 28.12 -20.92 1.45
N GLU A 135 28.64 -21.30 2.61
CA GLU A 135 27.99 -22.32 3.46
C GLU A 135 26.61 -21.88 3.93
N ASN A 136 26.44 -20.59 4.23
CA ASN A 136 25.15 -20.02 4.59
C ASN A 136 24.15 -20.00 3.43
N VAL A 137 24.60 -19.86 2.17
CA VAL A 137 23.74 -20.01 0.99
C VAL A 137 23.15 -21.42 0.95
N TYR A 138 23.96 -22.46 1.07
CA TYR A 138 23.47 -23.85 1.08
C TYR A 138 22.55 -24.12 2.27
N LEU A 139 22.92 -23.65 3.47
CA LEU A 139 22.11 -23.84 4.68
C LEU A 139 20.73 -23.17 4.53
N ASN A 140 20.69 -21.91 4.10
CA ASN A 140 19.46 -21.16 3.96
C ASN A 140 18.59 -21.71 2.82
N ALA A 141 19.19 -22.06 1.69
CA ALA A 141 18.47 -22.67 0.58
C ALA A 141 17.84 -24.03 0.94
N ALA A 142 18.53 -24.85 1.73
CA ALA A 142 17.99 -26.12 2.22
C ALA A 142 16.78 -25.90 3.16
N VAL A 143 16.82 -24.87 4.01
CA VAL A 143 15.68 -24.46 4.85
C VAL A 143 14.49 -24.03 3.99
N LEU A 144 14.75 -23.40 2.84
CA LEU A 144 13.74 -23.00 1.85
C LEU A 144 13.30 -24.17 0.94
N GLY A 145 13.76 -25.39 1.20
CA GLY A 145 13.36 -26.59 0.49
C GLY A 145 14.00 -26.78 -0.90
N LEU A 146 15.12 -26.10 -1.16
CA LEU A 146 15.95 -26.38 -2.35
C LEU A 146 16.82 -27.60 -2.10
N THR A 147 16.96 -28.43 -3.12
CA THR A 147 17.95 -29.52 -3.15
C THR A 147 19.35 -28.95 -3.40
N ARG A 148 20.39 -29.73 -3.09
CA ARG A 148 21.78 -29.28 -3.31
C ARG A 148 22.06 -28.98 -4.78
N ASP A 149 21.59 -29.84 -5.68
CA ASP A 149 21.76 -29.68 -7.14
C ASP A 149 21.08 -28.39 -7.63
N GLU A 150 19.88 -28.09 -7.12
CA GLU A 150 19.17 -26.83 -7.42
C GLU A 150 19.92 -25.59 -6.95
N VAL A 151 20.67 -25.69 -5.84
CA VAL A 151 21.52 -24.59 -5.34
C VAL A 151 22.77 -24.44 -6.18
N ASP A 152 23.40 -25.54 -6.57
CA ASP A 152 24.60 -25.53 -7.42
C ASP A 152 24.31 -24.86 -8.78
N GLU A 153 23.17 -25.16 -9.40
CA GLU A 153 22.73 -24.53 -10.64
C GLU A 153 22.46 -23.02 -10.52
N ARG A 154 22.04 -22.57 -9.33
CA ARG A 154 21.65 -21.17 -9.07
C ARG A 154 22.74 -20.36 -8.36
N PHE A 155 23.83 -20.99 -7.94
CA PHE A 155 24.81 -20.38 -7.04
C PHE A 155 25.39 -19.08 -7.62
N ASP A 156 25.78 -19.08 -8.89
CA ASP A 156 26.34 -17.91 -9.55
C ASP A 156 25.34 -16.76 -9.65
N ALA A 157 24.05 -17.07 -9.84
CA ALA A 157 22.98 -16.08 -9.86
C ALA A 157 22.71 -15.51 -8.45
N ILE A 158 22.80 -16.34 -7.40
CA ILE A 158 22.73 -15.89 -6.00
C ILE A 158 23.91 -14.96 -5.69
N ALA A 159 25.13 -15.39 -6.00
CA ALA A 159 26.35 -14.62 -5.76
C ALA A 159 26.34 -13.27 -6.50
N GLY A 160 25.94 -13.29 -7.78
CA GLY A 160 25.82 -12.07 -8.61
C GLY A 160 24.70 -11.14 -8.15
N PHE A 161 23.60 -11.67 -7.62
CA PHE A 161 22.53 -10.83 -7.07
C PHE A 161 22.96 -10.18 -5.74
N ALA A 162 23.58 -10.95 -4.85
CA ALA A 162 24.10 -10.46 -3.57
C ALA A 162 25.13 -9.36 -3.78
N ASP A 163 26.01 -9.51 -4.78
CA ASP A 163 27.03 -8.54 -5.18
C ASP A 163 27.90 -8.12 -3.97
N ILE A 164 28.40 -9.14 -3.27
CA ILE A 164 29.32 -9.04 -2.12
C ILE A 164 30.74 -9.56 -2.44
N GLY A 165 31.02 -9.93 -3.70
CA GLY A 165 32.36 -10.27 -4.18
C GLY A 165 33.09 -11.34 -3.37
N GLU A 166 34.36 -11.09 -3.07
CA GLU A 166 35.26 -12.02 -2.35
C GLU A 166 34.83 -12.33 -0.91
N PHE A 167 33.90 -11.56 -0.34
CA PHE A 167 33.40 -11.82 1.01
C PHE A 167 32.59 -13.12 1.11
N LEU A 168 32.12 -13.69 -0.01
CA LEU A 168 31.37 -14.96 -0.04
C LEU A 168 32.11 -16.12 0.66
N ASP A 169 33.43 -16.14 0.60
CA ASP A 169 34.24 -17.20 1.21
C ASP A 169 34.76 -16.80 2.61
N GLN A 170 34.27 -15.68 3.17
CA GLN A 170 34.54 -15.25 4.55
C GLN A 170 33.35 -15.56 5.49
N PRO A 171 33.62 -15.78 6.79
CA PRO A 171 32.57 -15.99 7.80
C PRO A 171 31.58 -14.83 7.89
N VAL A 172 30.28 -15.11 7.99
CA VAL A 172 29.22 -14.09 8.05
C VAL A 172 29.37 -13.14 9.23
N LYS A 173 30.00 -13.54 10.33
CA LYS A 173 30.30 -12.62 11.46
C LYS A 173 31.18 -11.43 11.09
N SER A 174 31.94 -11.48 9.99
CA SER A 174 32.73 -10.34 9.50
C SER A 174 31.92 -9.40 8.59
N TYR A 175 30.69 -9.78 8.23
CA TYR A 175 29.87 -9.00 7.30
C TYR A 175 29.33 -7.75 7.97
N SER A 176 29.17 -6.69 7.19
CA SER A 176 28.24 -5.63 7.57
C SER A 176 26.81 -6.17 7.59
N SER A 177 25.94 -5.52 8.36
CA SER A 177 24.50 -5.85 8.38
C SER A 177 23.89 -5.83 6.96
N GLY A 178 24.31 -4.88 6.11
CA GLY A 178 23.88 -4.80 4.72
C GLY A 178 24.30 -5.99 3.86
N MET A 179 25.55 -6.46 4.00
CA MET A 179 26.03 -7.63 3.26
C MET A 179 25.29 -8.91 3.65
N ALA A 180 25.05 -9.10 4.95
CA ALA A 180 24.30 -10.25 5.45
C ALA A 180 22.86 -10.26 4.89
N VAL A 181 22.17 -9.11 4.89
CA VAL A 181 20.82 -9.01 4.34
C VAL A 181 20.81 -9.19 2.83
N ARG A 182 21.77 -8.62 2.10
CA ARG A 182 21.88 -8.78 0.65
C ARG A 182 22.05 -10.25 0.26
N LEU A 183 22.90 -10.99 0.98
CA LEU A 183 23.08 -12.42 0.73
C LEU A 183 21.82 -13.22 1.07
N ALA A 184 21.18 -12.95 2.22
CA ALA A 184 19.94 -13.62 2.61
C ALA A 184 18.82 -13.39 1.57
N PHE A 185 18.68 -12.16 1.09
CA PHE A 185 17.71 -11.82 0.06
C PHE A 185 18.06 -12.46 -1.28
N ALA A 186 19.34 -12.50 -1.67
CA ALA A 186 19.77 -13.11 -2.92
C ALA A 186 19.42 -14.60 -3.00
N VAL A 187 19.54 -15.33 -1.89
CA VAL A 187 19.09 -16.74 -1.82
C VAL A 187 17.59 -16.83 -2.05
N GLN A 188 16.80 -16.04 -1.32
CA GLN A 188 15.34 -16.04 -1.44
C GLN A 188 14.84 -15.60 -2.81
N ALA A 189 15.53 -14.64 -3.45
CA ALA A 189 15.22 -14.15 -4.77
C ALA A 189 15.34 -15.24 -5.85
N GLN A 190 16.22 -16.22 -5.66
CA GLN A 190 16.42 -17.33 -6.61
C GLN A 190 15.54 -18.56 -6.32
N VAL A 191 14.67 -18.47 -5.31
CA VAL A 191 13.59 -19.43 -5.13
C VAL A 191 12.43 -19.02 -6.03
N ASP A 192 11.78 -20.01 -6.66
CA ASP A 192 10.54 -19.82 -7.41
C ASP A 192 9.38 -20.42 -6.60
N PRO A 193 8.83 -19.68 -5.61
CA PRO A 193 7.75 -20.18 -4.77
C PRO A 193 6.38 -20.06 -5.44
N GLU A 194 5.40 -20.87 -5.03
CA GLU A 194 4.00 -20.66 -5.41
C GLU A 194 3.36 -19.51 -4.61
N ILE A 195 3.83 -19.29 -3.38
CA ILE A 195 3.38 -18.24 -2.47
C ILE A 195 4.60 -17.48 -1.95
N LEU A 196 4.65 -16.17 -2.22
CA LEU A 196 5.65 -15.27 -1.66
C LEU A 196 5.01 -14.34 -0.63
N VAL A 197 5.50 -14.40 0.60
CA VAL A 197 5.16 -13.47 1.67
C VAL A 197 6.25 -12.42 1.78
N VAL A 198 5.85 -11.17 1.69
CA VAL A 198 6.73 -10.01 1.75
C VAL A 198 6.31 -9.19 2.96
N ASP A 199 7.21 -9.09 3.94
CA ASP A 199 7.08 -8.14 5.05
C ASP A 199 7.94 -6.90 4.76
N GLU A 200 7.78 -5.82 5.53
CA GLU A 200 8.39 -4.48 5.35
C GLU A 200 9.92 -4.44 5.11
N ALA A 201 10.57 -5.60 5.25
CA ALA A 201 11.96 -5.92 4.95
C ALA A 201 12.42 -5.62 3.51
N LEU A 202 11.54 -5.37 2.54
CA LEU A 202 11.96 -4.89 1.22
C LEU A 202 12.66 -3.52 1.24
N SER A 203 12.49 -2.77 2.33
CA SER A 203 13.10 -1.44 2.49
C SER A 203 14.57 -1.52 2.92
N VAL A 204 15.16 -2.72 3.02
CA VAL A 204 16.56 -2.90 3.44
C VAL A 204 17.51 -2.87 2.25
N GLY A 205 18.64 -2.17 2.40
CA GLY A 205 19.65 -1.99 1.35
C GLY A 205 19.67 -0.57 0.78
N ASP A 206 20.55 -0.32 -0.18
CA ASP A 206 20.59 0.94 -0.94
C ASP A 206 19.52 0.97 -2.04
N ALA A 207 19.27 2.15 -2.61
CA ALA A 207 18.26 2.35 -3.66
C ALA A 207 18.47 1.44 -4.89
N ARG A 208 19.73 1.11 -5.21
CA ARG A 208 20.06 0.22 -6.33
C ARG A 208 19.65 -1.22 -6.02
N PHE A 209 19.88 -1.69 -4.81
CA PHE A 209 19.46 -3.02 -4.36
C PHE A 209 17.93 -3.11 -4.27
N GLN A 210 17.26 -2.10 -3.71
CA GLN A 210 15.80 -2.03 -3.67
C GLN A 210 15.18 -2.13 -5.08
N ALA A 211 15.74 -1.42 -6.08
CA ALA A 211 15.29 -1.53 -7.46
C ALA A 211 15.43 -2.96 -8.02
N LYS A 212 16.52 -3.66 -7.71
CA LYS A 212 16.69 -5.08 -8.08
C LYS A 212 15.63 -5.97 -7.41
N CYS A 213 15.32 -5.72 -6.13
CA CYS A 213 14.29 -6.45 -5.40
C CYS A 213 12.90 -6.29 -6.03
N PHE A 214 12.51 -5.06 -6.37
CA PHE A 214 11.22 -4.78 -7.00
C PHE A 214 11.10 -5.37 -8.41
N GLU A 215 12.18 -5.33 -9.20
CA GLU A 215 12.18 -5.96 -10.52
C GLU A 215 12.01 -7.49 -10.40
N ARG A 216 12.66 -8.13 -9.42
CA ARG A 216 12.47 -9.57 -9.18
C ARG A 216 11.04 -9.90 -8.73
N LEU A 217 10.44 -9.07 -7.87
CA LEU A 217 9.04 -9.24 -7.48
C LEU A 217 8.10 -9.14 -8.67
N ARG A 218 8.37 -8.20 -9.59
CA ARG A 218 7.62 -8.06 -10.84
C ARG A 218 7.72 -9.31 -11.71
N GLN A 219 8.92 -9.86 -11.89
CA GLN A 219 9.14 -11.11 -12.61
C GLN A 219 8.39 -12.30 -11.98
N LEU A 220 8.43 -12.43 -10.65
CA LEU A 220 7.72 -13.49 -9.94
C LEU A 220 6.20 -13.37 -10.13
N LYS A 221 5.67 -12.14 -10.06
CA LYS A 221 4.26 -11.84 -10.35
C LYS A 221 3.89 -12.21 -11.80
N GLU A 222 4.72 -11.83 -12.78
CA GLU A 222 4.53 -12.17 -14.19
C GLU A 222 4.56 -13.70 -14.44
N ASN A 223 5.36 -14.43 -13.66
CA ASN A 223 5.41 -15.90 -13.68
C ASN A 223 4.23 -16.59 -12.96
N GLY A 224 3.28 -15.82 -12.42
CA GLY A 224 2.08 -16.35 -11.75
C GLY A 224 2.27 -16.73 -10.29
N THR A 225 3.32 -16.23 -9.64
CA THR A 225 3.52 -16.36 -8.18
C THR A 225 2.44 -15.57 -7.44
N SER A 226 1.87 -16.16 -6.38
CA SER A 226 0.89 -15.48 -5.54
C SER A 226 1.62 -14.69 -4.45
N ILE A 227 1.31 -13.42 -4.27
CA ILE A 227 2.10 -12.52 -3.41
C ILE A 227 1.22 -11.96 -2.30
N LEU A 228 1.67 -12.12 -1.06
CA LEU A 228 1.13 -11.43 0.12
C LEU A 228 2.08 -10.31 0.52
N LEU A 229 1.67 -9.07 0.29
CA LEU A 229 2.45 -7.89 0.64
C LEU A 229 1.94 -7.28 1.95
N VAL A 230 2.77 -7.28 2.98
CA VAL A 230 2.45 -6.68 4.29
C VAL A 230 3.31 -5.45 4.48
N THR A 231 2.65 -4.31 4.55
CA THR A 231 3.33 -3.01 4.59
C THR A 231 2.43 -1.97 5.25
N HIS A 232 3.03 -0.94 5.83
CA HIS A 232 2.35 0.29 6.22
C HIS A 232 2.33 1.32 5.08
N SER A 233 3.01 1.06 3.96
CA SER A 233 3.03 1.97 2.81
C SER A 233 1.77 1.81 1.95
N SER A 234 0.87 2.79 2.07
CA SER A 234 -0.31 2.91 1.21
C SER A 234 0.04 2.91 -0.29
N GLU A 235 1.14 3.55 -0.66
CA GLU A 235 1.61 3.65 -2.04
C GLU A 235 1.99 2.29 -2.62
N GLN A 236 2.76 1.48 -1.87
CA GLN A 236 3.15 0.14 -2.31
C GLN A 236 1.93 -0.77 -2.53
N VAL A 237 0.92 -0.67 -1.67
CA VAL A 237 -0.31 -1.47 -1.81
C VAL A 237 -1.11 -1.04 -3.03
N VAL A 238 -1.29 0.26 -3.27
CA VAL A 238 -2.01 0.77 -4.44
C VAL A 238 -1.27 0.43 -5.74
N THR A 239 0.06 0.47 -5.72
CA THR A 239 0.90 0.23 -6.91
C THR A 239 0.99 -1.25 -7.26
N HIS A 240 1.12 -2.13 -6.27
CA HIS A 240 1.48 -3.53 -6.51
C HIS A 240 0.34 -4.52 -6.30
N CYS A 241 -0.70 -4.14 -5.53
CA CYS A 241 -1.81 -5.02 -5.18
C CYS A 241 -3.12 -4.56 -5.83
N ASN A 242 -3.87 -5.51 -6.39
CA ASN A 242 -5.22 -5.23 -6.90
C ASN A 242 -6.26 -5.32 -5.77
N ARG A 243 -5.97 -6.12 -4.75
CA ARG A 243 -6.84 -6.36 -3.60
C ARG A 243 -6.07 -6.14 -2.30
N ALA A 244 -6.74 -5.69 -1.26
CA ALA A 244 -6.15 -5.54 0.06
C ALA A 244 -7.09 -5.99 1.19
N ILE A 245 -6.50 -6.29 2.34
CA ILE A 245 -7.14 -6.69 3.59
C ILE A 245 -6.70 -5.69 4.65
N LEU A 246 -7.67 -5.01 5.27
CA LEU A 246 -7.44 -4.12 6.40
C LEU A 246 -7.73 -4.86 7.70
N LEU A 247 -6.68 -5.01 8.52
CA LEU A 247 -6.77 -5.51 9.89
C LEU A 247 -6.84 -4.34 10.87
N GLU A 248 -7.87 -4.36 11.71
CA GLU A 248 -8.05 -3.42 12.82
C GLU A 248 -8.51 -4.17 14.07
N LYS A 249 -7.91 -3.86 15.22
CA LYS A 249 -8.25 -4.47 16.53
C LYS A 249 -8.37 -6.00 16.47
N SER A 250 -7.41 -6.66 15.85
CA SER A 250 -7.32 -8.12 15.72
C SER A 250 -8.39 -8.77 14.83
N ARG A 251 -9.14 -8.00 14.03
CA ARG A 251 -10.19 -8.48 13.11
C ARG A 251 -9.98 -7.93 11.71
N ILE A 252 -10.59 -8.56 10.72
CA ILE A 252 -10.72 -7.97 9.38
C ILE A 252 -11.81 -6.89 9.45
N GLU A 253 -11.43 -5.65 9.18
CA GLU A 253 -12.37 -4.52 9.04
C GLU A 253 -12.92 -4.45 7.61
N MET A 254 -12.06 -4.66 6.61
CA MET A 254 -12.42 -4.52 5.20
C MET A 254 -11.55 -5.42 4.31
N ILE A 255 -12.16 -6.01 3.27
CA ILE A 255 -11.47 -6.67 2.16
C ILE A 255 -12.07 -6.17 0.87
N GLY A 256 -11.24 -5.83 -0.11
CA GLY A 256 -11.71 -5.39 -1.42
C GLY A 256 -10.58 -4.88 -2.27
N GLU A 257 -10.90 -4.05 -3.26
CA GLU A 257 -9.90 -3.37 -4.08
C GLU A 257 -8.94 -2.54 -3.21
N SER A 258 -7.66 -2.46 -3.63
CA SER A 258 -6.60 -1.83 -2.84
C SER A 258 -6.91 -0.37 -2.48
N ARG A 259 -7.39 0.44 -3.43
CA ARG A 259 -7.69 1.87 -3.22
C ARG A 259 -8.74 2.12 -2.12
N PRO A 260 -9.96 1.56 -2.18
CA PRO A 260 -10.96 1.71 -1.11
C PRO A 260 -10.44 1.27 0.27
N VAL A 261 -9.72 0.15 0.33
CA VAL A 261 -9.19 -0.38 1.59
C VAL A 261 -8.12 0.55 2.17
N ILE A 262 -7.25 1.11 1.33
CA ILE A 262 -6.24 2.10 1.73
C ILE A 262 -6.86 3.42 2.18
N ASN A 263 -7.94 3.86 1.52
CA ASN A 263 -8.69 5.03 1.97
C ASN A 263 -9.26 4.80 3.38
N ARG A 264 -9.87 3.64 3.62
CA ARG A 264 -10.37 3.25 4.94
C ARG A 264 -9.24 3.11 5.98
N TYR A 265 -8.09 2.58 5.58
CA TYR A 265 -6.92 2.52 6.46
C TYR A 265 -6.44 3.91 6.88
N THR A 266 -6.39 4.83 5.92
CA THR A 266 -6.02 6.24 6.12
C THR A 266 -6.98 6.92 7.10
N ASP A 267 -8.29 6.67 7.00
CA ASP A 267 -9.28 7.17 7.96
C ASP A 267 -9.03 6.74 9.39
N LEU A 268 -8.66 5.46 9.58
CA LEU A 268 -8.39 4.91 10.91
C LEU A 268 -7.09 5.46 11.50
N LEU A 269 -6.11 5.82 10.67
CA LEU A 269 -4.86 6.42 11.11
C LEU A 269 -5.03 7.86 11.57
N PHE A 270 -5.87 8.63 10.88
CA PHE A 270 -5.99 10.08 11.08
C PHE A 270 -7.34 10.52 11.69
N GLY A 271 -8.08 9.60 12.29
CA GLY A 271 -9.11 9.91 13.28
C GLY A 271 -10.50 10.27 12.74
N ARG A 272 -11.16 9.34 12.04
CA ARG A 272 -12.63 9.36 11.88
C ARG A 272 -13.32 8.38 12.82
N ASP A 273 -14.01 8.89 13.84
CA ASP A 273 -15.31 8.33 14.22
C ASP A 273 -16.36 8.91 13.26
N LYS A 274 -17.26 8.05 12.76
CA LYS A 274 -18.13 8.31 11.61
C LYS A 274 -18.92 9.62 11.73
N SER A 275 -18.75 10.51 10.74
CA SER A 275 -19.85 11.34 10.23
C SER A 275 -19.67 11.52 8.72
N PRO A 276 -20.54 10.92 7.88
CA PRO A 276 -20.54 11.19 6.45
C PRO A 276 -21.15 12.57 6.20
N ILE A 277 -20.43 13.42 5.46
CA ILE A 277 -21.08 14.51 4.73
C ILE A 277 -21.92 13.81 3.67
N THR A 278 -23.22 14.08 3.70
CA THR A 278 -24.30 13.42 2.96
C THR A 278 -23.94 13.06 1.52
N ASP A 279 -23.88 11.75 1.30
CA ASP A 279 -23.92 11.06 0.02
C ASP A 279 -25.30 11.32 -0.62
N LYS A 280 -25.37 12.19 -1.63
CA LYS A 280 -26.44 12.11 -2.62
C LYS A 280 -25.94 11.15 -3.68
N SER A 281 -26.29 9.89 -3.48
CA SER A 281 -26.15 8.83 -4.45
C SER A 281 -26.80 9.26 -5.77
N LEU A 282 -25.99 9.58 -6.76
CA LEU A 282 -26.41 9.60 -8.16
C LEU A 282 -26.29 8.16 -8.66
N ASP A 283 -27.43 7.58 -9.02
CA ASP A 283 -27.56 6.21 -9.49
C ASP A 283 -26.57 5.91 -10.62
N LEU A 284 -25.73 4.90 -10.39
CA LEU A 284 -24.82 4.32 -11.36
C LEU A 284 -25.63 3.37 -12.27
N ALA A 285 -26.26 3.91 -13.30
CA ALA A 285 -26.70 3.15 -14.45
C ALA A 285 -26.58 4.01 -15.71
N GLU A 286 -25.89 3.46 -16.72
CA GLU A 286 -25.66 3.98 -18.07
C GLU A 286 -24.63 5.13 -18.19
N ALA A 287 -23.36 4.73 -18.12
CA ALA A 287 -22.27 5.50 -18.71
C ALA A 287 -22.36 5.41 -20.25
N GLU A 288 -23.21 6.23 -20.86
CA GLU A 288 -22.99 6.64 -22.23
C GLU A 288 -21.77 7.57 -22.27
N ARG A 289 -20.87 7.32 -23.23
CA ARG A 289 -19.77 8.23 -23.55
C ARG A 289 -20.37 9.56 -24.01
N VAL A 290 -20.48 10.51 -23.08
CA VAL A 290 -20.76 11.90 -23.42
C VAL A 290 -19.47 12.47 -24.01
N GLU A 291 -19.44 12.58 -25.34
CA GLU A 291 -18.52 13.50 -26.01
C GLU A 291 -18.72 14.90 -25.41
N ALA A 292 -17.64 15.48 -24.89
CA ALA A 292 -17.66 16.81 -24.30
C ALA A 292 -18.20 17.82 -25.33
N ALA A 293 -19.40 18.32 -25.09
CA ALA A 293 -19.93 19.45 -25.83
C ALA A 293 -19.02 20.67 -25.60
N PRO A 294 -18.73 21.47 -26.63
CA PRO A 294 -17.91 22.66 -26.47
C PRO A 294 -18.68 23.67 -25.63
N VAL A 295 -18.26 23.84 -24.38
CA VAL A 295 -18.79 24.88 -23.49
C VAL A 295 -18.18 26.20 -23.94
N GLU A 296 -19.04 27.16 -24.31
CA GLU A 296 -18.65 28.53 -24.64
C GLU A 296 -17.82 29.14 -23.49
N THR A 297 -16.70 29.76 -23.86
CA THR A 297 -15.69 30.35 -22.97
C THR A 297 -16.18 31.68 -22.38
N ASP A 298 -17.22 31.63 -21.55
CA ASP A 298 -17.42 32.66 -20.54
C ASP A 298 -16.50 32.33 -19.34
N LYS A 299 -15.77 33.34 -18.85
CA LYS A 299 -14.85 33.20 -17.71
C LYS A 299 -15.58 32.56 -16.53
N ILE A 300 -15.25 31.31 -16.23
CA ILE A 300 -15.88 30.56 -15.16
C ILE A 300 -15.41 31.14 -13.82
N ALA A 301 -16.26 31.94 -13.17
CA ALA A 301 -15.96 32.48 -11.85
C ALA A 301 -16.09 31.41 -10.75
N LEU A 302 -15.27 31.53 -9.70
CA LEU A 302 -15.40 30.73 -8.47
C LEU A 302 -16.75 31.01 -7.79
N ARG A 303 -17.42 29.95 -7.34
CA ARG A 303 -18.62 30.03 -6.51
C ARG A 303 -18.31 29.81 -5.04
N PHE A 304 -19.04 30.52 -4.19
CA PHE A 304 -18.89 30.46 -2.72
C PHE A 304 -20.23 30.17 -2.02
N ASP A 305 -21.31 30.14 -2.77
CA ASP A 305 -22.69 29.92 -2.31
C ASP A 305 -23.10 28.44 -2.33
N GLU A 306 -22.44 27.62 -3.16
CA GLU A 306 -22.73 26.20 -3.33
C GLU A 306 -21.46 25.38 -3.60
N ASP A 307 -21.47 24.08 -3.22
CA ASP A 307 -20.41 23.13 -3.55
C ASP A 307 -20.60 22.64 -4.99
N VAL A 308 -19.89 23.29 -5.91
CA VAL A 308 -19.90 22.98 -7.36
C VAL A 308 -18.61 22.31 -7.81
N TYR A 309 -17.71 21.97 -6.87
CA TYR A 309 -16.39 21.42 -7.16
C TYR A 309 -16.43 20.21 -8.09
N ALA A 310 -17.37 19.27 -7.84
CA ALA A 310 -17.51 18.04 -8.63
C ALA A 310 -18.05 18.28 -10.06
N SER A 311 -18.60 19.47 -10.33
CA SER A 311 -19.10 19.85 -11.65
C SER A 311 -18.01 20.47 -12.54
N ARG A 312 -16.83 20.78 -11.99
CA ARG A 312 -15.78 21.48 -12.72
C ARG A 312 -15.02 20.54 -13.65
N PRO A 313 -14.64 21.00 -14.86
CA PRO A 313 -13.78 20.21 -15.73
C PRO A 313 -12.46 19.84 -15.04
N GLY A 314 -11.96 18.63 -15.31
CA GLY A 314 -10.79 18.08 -14.63
C GLY A 314 -11.08 17.51 -13.24
N TYR A 315 -12.31 17.61 -12.71
CA TYR A 315 -12.68 16.88 -11.51
C TYR A 315 -12.55 15.37 -11.72
N ASN A 316 -11.91 14.69 -10.76
CA ASN A 316 -11.82 13.24 -10.74
C ASN A 316 -12.93 12.64 -9.86
N PRO A 317 -13.87 11.86 -10.42
CA PRO A 317 -14.96 11.24 -9.65
C PRO A 317 -14.48 10.16 -8.67
N HIS A 318 -13.23 9.70 -8.82
CA HIS A 318 -12.60 8.76 -7.88
C HIS A 318 -11.89 9.47 -6.71
N GLU A 319 -12.23 10.72 -6.43
CA GLU A 319 -11.66 11.46 -5.30
C GLU A 319 -11.92 10.73 -3.97
N TYR A 320 -11.02 10.94 -3.02
CA TYR A 320 -11.28 10.57 -1.64
C TYR A 320 -11.42 11.81 -0.75
N ARG A 321 -12.66 12.11 -0.33
CA ARG A 321 -12.99 13.31 0.45
C ARG A 321 -13.25 13.03 1.93
N TRP A 322 -12.56 13.74 2.83
CA TRP A 322 -12.79 13.61 4.26
C TRP A 322 -12.32 14.78 5.13
N GLY A 323 -12.98 14.95 6.27
CA GLY A 323 -12.66 15.93 7.30
C GLY A 323 -13.87 16.11 8.24
N ASP A 324 -13.71 16.92 9.29
CA ASP A 324 -14.78 17.20 10.27
C ASP A 324 -15.85 18.19 9.75
N GLY A 325 -15.63 18.81 8.58
CA GLY A 325 -16.54 19.78 7.98
C GLY A 325 -16.52 21.16 8.64
N ALA A 326 -15.59 21.46 9.57
CA ALA A 326 -15.45 22.80 10.15
C ALA A 326 -15.04 23.86 9.11
N ALA A 327 -14.40 23.42 8.03
CA ALA A 327 -14.20 24.18 6.80
C ALA A 327 -14.57 23.30 5.59
N THR A 328 -14.82 23.91 4.43
CA THR A 328 -15.28 23.21 3.22
C THR A 328 -14.67 23.84 1.98
N LEU A 329 -14.16 23.00 1.07
CA LEU A 329 -13.74 23.33 -0.28
C LEU A 329 -14.97 23.27 -1.20
N LEU A 330 -15.51 24.43 -1.55
CA LEU A 330 -16.75 24.55 -2.34
C LEU A 330 -16.49 24.48 -3.85
N ASP A 331 -15.36 24.99 -4.30
CA ASP A 331 -15.09 25.15 -5.72
C ASP A 331 -13.59 25.24 -6.00
N PHE A 332 -13.21 24.93 -7.24
CA PHE A 332 -11.89 25.20 -7.77
C PHE A 332 -11.96 25.76 -9.19
N HIS A 333 -10.92 26.50 -9.54
CA HIS A 333 -10.72 27.01 -10.87
C HIS A 333 -9.26 26.85 -11.25
N MET A 334 -8.99 26.06 -12.29
CA MET A 334 -7.65 25.80 -12.79
C MET A 334 -7.44 26.49 -14.14
N SER A 335 -6.35 27.23 -14.29
CA SER A 335 -5.95 27.80 -15.56
C SER A 335 -4.46 27.58 -15.83
N ALA A 336 -4.10 27.44 -17.11
CA ALA A 336 -2.71 27.34 -17.54
C ALA A 336 -2.44 28.34 -18.66
N SER A 337 -1.46 29.22 -18.48
CA SER A 337 -1.12 30.27 -19.46
C SER A 337 -2.32 31.11 -19.95
N GLY A 338 -3.31 31.34 -19.08
CA GLY A 338 -4.54 32.09 -19.40
C GLY A 338 -5.67 31.28 -20.06
N ARG A 339 -5.46 29.97 -20.30
CA ARG A 339 -6.51 29.05 -20.74
C ARG A 339 -7.26 28.52 -19.52
N GLU A 340 -8.58 28.70 -19.49
CA GLU A 340 -9.42 28.17 -18.42
C GLU A 340 -9.66 26.67 -18.62
N PHE A 341 -9.50 25.90 -17.55
CA PHE A 341 -9.68 24.44 -17.51
C PHE A 341 -9.10 23.70 -18.74
N PRO A 342 -7.79 23.79 -18.98
CA PRO A 342 -7.18 23.15 -20.13
C PRO A 342 -7.26 21.62 -20.01
N ASN A 343 -7.61 20.94 -21.11
CA ASN A 343 -7.62 19.47 -21.16
C ASN A 343 -6.22 18.86 -21.01
N SER A 344 -5.19 19.62 -21.40
CA SER A 344 -3.78 19.26 -21.31
C SER A 344 -2.93 20.53 -21.10
N VAL A 345 -1.81 20.37 -20.41
CA VAL A 345 -0.84 21.44 -20.14
C VAL A 345 0.53 21.06 -20.67
N GLU A 346 1.29 22.05 -21.11
CA GLU A 346 2.66 21.84 -21.58
C GLU A 346 3.66 22.00 -20.44
N SER A 347 4.78 21.28 -20.52
CA SER A 347 5.90 21.48 -19.60
C SER A 347 6.49 22.88 -19.81
N GLY A 348 6.66 23.61 -18.71
CA GLY A 348 7.12 24.99 -18.64
C GLY A 348 6.01 26.02 -18.45
N GLU A 349 4.74 25.66 -18.66
CA GLU A 349 3.60 26.57 -18.50
C GLU A 349 3.38 26.98 -17.05
N GLU A 350 2.76 28.14 -16.87
CA GLU A 350 2.34 28.59 -15.55
C GLU A 350 0.92 28.13 -15.25
N ILE A 351 0.74 27.35 -14.19
CA ILE A 351 -0.55 26.86 -13.72
C ILE A 351 -0.98 27.67 -12.50
N VAL A 352 -2.23 28.11 -12.50
CA VAL A 352 -2.88 28.81 -11.39
C VAL A 352 -4.11 28.00 -10.98
N LEU A 353 -4.16 27.63 -9.70
CA LEU A 353 -5.29 26.96 -9.07
C LEU A 353 -5.87 27.90 -8.02
N ASP A 354 -7.08 28.39 -8.29
CA ASP A 354 -7.89 29.18 -7.39
C ASP A 354 -8.90 28.27 -6.67
N LEU A 355 -9.08 28.47 -5.36
CA LEU A 355 -9.94 27.64 -4.49
C LEU A 355 -10.94 28.52 -3.74
N ALA A 356 -12.19 28.07 -3.67
CA ALA A 356 -13.22 28.68 -2.82
C ALA A 356 -13.38 27.89 -1.51
N LEU A 357 -13.21 28.58 -0.39
CA LEU A 357 -13.27 28.01 0.95
C LEU A 357 -14.40 28.65 1.74
N GLN A 358 -15.13 27.84 2.51
CA GLN A 358 -16.11 28.28 3.50
C GLN A 358 -15.73 27.73 4.87
N PHE A 359 -15.77 28.57 5.91
CA PHE A 359 -15.60 28.13 7.29
C PHE A 359 -16.98 27.99 7.93
N ASN A 360 -17.37 26.76 8.28
CA ASN A 360 -18.64 26.45 8.93
C ASN A 360 -18.54 26.58 10.46
N SER A 361 -17.33 26.52 10.98
CA SER A 361 -17.00 26.69 12.40
C SER A 361 -15.66 27.43 12.51
N THR A 362 -15.36 27.95 13.71
CA THR A 362 -14.11 28.67 13.92
C THR A 362 -12.93 27.69 13.88
N VAL A 363 -12.02 27.91 12.93
CA VAL A 363 -10.79 27.16 12.74
C VAL A 363 -9.61 28.06 13.06
N VAL A 364 -8.84 27.74 14.09
CA VAL A 364 -7.66 28.53 14.47
C VAL A 364 -6.47 28.15 13.59
N ASN A 365 -5.83 29.15 12.96
CA ASN A 365 -4.68 28.99 12.08
C ASN A 365 -4.88 27.88 11.01
N PRO A 366 -5.87 28.04 10.11
CA PRO A 366 -6.12 27.08 9.05
C PRO A 366 -4.91 26.91 8.13
N ILE A 367 -4.65 25.66 7.78
CA ILE A 367 -3.55 25.21 6.92
C ILE A 367 -4.17 24.64 5.64
N ILE A 368 -3.80 25.22 4.50
CA ILE A 368 -4.25 24.78 3.19
C ILE A 368 -3.15 23.92 2.58
N GLY A 369 -3.42 22.64 2.36
CA GLY A 369 -2.53 21.67 1.77
C GLY A 369 -2.73 21.53 0.26
N PHE A 370 -1.63 21.27 -0.44
CA PHE A 370 -1.58 21.04 -1.88
C PHE A 370 -0.59 19.91 -2.17
N THR A 371 -0.96 18.94 -3.00
CA THR A 371 -0.06 17.85 -3.40
C THR A 371 -0.35 17.43 -4.84
N ILE A 372 0.69 17.11 -5.60
CA ILE A 372 0.63 16.54 -6.94
C ILE A 372 1.20 15.12 -6.89
N LYS A 373 0.47 14.17 -7.49
CA LYS A 373 0.89 12.77 -7.63
C LYS A 373 0.80 12.28 -9.07
N THR A 374 1.55 11.24 -9.40
CA THR A 374 1.37 10.49 -10.65
C THR A 374 0.14 9.57 -10.56
N LYS A 375 -0.30 9.00 -11.69
CA LYS A 375 -1.39 7.99 -11.70
C LYS A 375 -1.10 6.73 -10.89
N GLU A 376 0.18 6.39 -10.72
CA GLU A 376 0.65 5.29 -9.87
C GLU A 376 0.63 5.65 -8.38
N GLY A 377 0.38 6.92 -8.03
CA GLY A 377 0.30 7.40 -6.65
C GLY A 377 1.62 7.92 -6.07
N VAL A 378 2.67 8.00 -6.88
CA VAL A 378 3.96 8.58 -6.48
C VAL A 378 3.78 10.08 -6.22
N THR A 379 4.15 10.54 -5.03
CA THR A 379 4.09 11.98 -4.70
C THR A 379 5.23 12.73 -5.38
N VAL A 380 4.88 13.64 -6.28
CA VAL A 380 5.85 14.43 -7.06
C VAL A 380 6.19 15.73 -6.34
N TYR A 381 5.18 16.40 -5.79
CA TYR A 381 5.36 17.63 -5.04
C TYR A 381 4.27 17.77 -4.00
N GLY A 382 4.60 18.28 -2.82
CA GLY A 382 3.66 18.55 -1.75
C GLY A 382 4.09 19.77 -0.96
N THR A 383 3.14 20.65 -0.64
CA THR A 383 3.38 21.83 0.18
C THR A 383 2.10 22.18 0.94
N ASN A 384 2.18 23.17 1.83
CA ASN A 384 1.01 23.75 2.44
C ASN A 384 1.28 25.21 2.85
N SER A 385 0.23 25.94 3.19
CA SER A 385 0.32 27.35 3.58
C SER A 385 1.19 27.58 4.81
N TYR A 386 1.37 26.60 5.68
CA TYR A 386 2.28 26.70 6.82
C TYR A 386 3.75 26.54 6.41
N MET A 387 4.08 25.55 5.56
CA MET A 387 5.44 25.33 5.02
C MET A 387 5.91 26.47 4.11
N GLN A 388 4.98 27.22 3.52
CA GLN A 388 5.27 28.38 2.67
C GLN A 388 5.19 29.70 3.43
N ASP A 389 5.04 29.67 4.77
CA ASP A 389 4.93 30.86 5.62
C ASP A 389 3.90 31.88 5.10
N CYS A 390 2.76 31.39 4.60
CA CYS A 390 1.73 32.24 4.00
C CYS A 390 1.03 33.10 5.07
N GLU A 391 1.26 34.41 5.00
CA GLU A 391 0.58 35.40 5.83
C GLU A 391 -0.93 35.43 5.55
N GLY A 392 -1.73 35.78 6.57
CA GLY A 392 -3.18 35.97 6.44
C GLY A 392 -4.05 34.74 6.70
N THR A 393 -3.48 33.54 6.80
CA THR A 393 -4.23 32.32 7.17
C THR A 393 -4.88 32.43 8.55
N GLY A 394 -4.26 33.11 9.52
CA GLY A 394 -4.85 33.35 10.83
C GLY A 394 -6.11 34.23 10.84
N LEU A 395 -6.43 34.93 9.74
CA LEU A 395 -7.55 35.88 9.65
C LEU A 395 -8.81 35.29 9.00
N ILE A 396 -8.68 34.17 8.28
CA ILE A 396 -9.78 33.63 7.47
C ILE A 396 -10.69 32.68 8.25
N GLY A 397 -10.21 32.12 9.36
CA GLY A 397 -10.83 30.95 10.01
C GLY A 397 -12.05 31.22 10.89
N ASN A 398 -12.64 32.41 10.90
CA ASN A 398 -13.84 32.66 11.70
C ASN A 398 -15.07 31.94 11.11
N ALA A 399 -15.95 31.41 11.96
CA ALA A 399 -17.19 30.78 11.50
C ALA A 399 -18.02 31.74 10.61
N GLY A 400 -18.52 31.22 9.49
CA GLY A 400 -19.26 31.97 8.48
C GLY A 400 -18.38 32.67 7.43
N ASN A 401 -17.07 32.82 7.66
CA ASN A 401 -16.20 33.47 6.69
C ASN A 401 -16.01 32.62 5.43
N GLN A 402 -15.82 33.32 4.32
CA GLN A 402 -15.38 32.76 3.06
C GLN A 402 -13.99 33.26 2.74
N ALA A 403 -13.20 32.44 2.05
CA ALA A 403 -11.85 32.80 1.64
C ALA A 403 -11.51 32.23 0.27
N LYS A 404 -10.76 33.02 -0.51
CA LYS A 404 -10.13 32.56 -1.73
C LYS A 404 -8.69 32.20 -1.45
N ALA A 405 -8.28 30.99 -1.81
CA ALA A 405 -6.87 30.60 -1.81
C ALA A 405 -6.37 30.43 -3.24
N ARG A 406 -5.11 30.79 -3.49
CA ARG A 406 -4.47 30.68 -4.80
C ARG A 406 -3.16 29.93 -4.67
N VAL A 407 -3.03 28.84 -5.42
CA VAL A 407 -1.77 28.13 -5.62
C VAL A 407 -1.29 28.43 -7.04
N LYS A 408 -0.02 28.81 -7.18
CA LYS A 408 0.58 29.15 -8.47
C LYS A 408 1.93 28.46 -8.59
N PHE A 409 2.17 27.78 -9.70
CA PHE A 409 3.43 27.09 -9.93
C PHE A 409 3.75 27.01 -11.43
N ARG A 410 5.03 26.91 -11.75
CA ARG A 410 5.49 26.56 -13.08
C ARG A 410 5.44 25.05 -13.22
N ASN A 411 4.74 24.56 -14.24
CA ASN A 411 4.63 23.14 -14.55
C ASN A 411 5.98 22.59 -15.03
N ALA A 412 6.79 22.09 -14.11
CA ALA A 412 8.03 21.41 -14.45
C ALA A 412 7.83 19.91 -14.69
N LEU A 413 6.59 19.42 -14.82
CA LEU A 413 6.33 17.98 -14.88
C LEU A 413 6.72 17.39 -16.25
N ALA A 414 7.06 16.11 -16.22
CA ALA A 414 7.19 15.24 -17.39
C ALA A 414 5.84 14.94 -18.03
N THR A 415 5.86 14.30 -19.20
CA THR A 415 4.66 13.76 -19.84
C THR A 415 3.98 12.72 -18.95
N GLY A 416 2.67 12.85 -18.75
CA GLY A 416 1.90 11.87 -18.01
C GLY A 416 0.58 12.40 -17.44
N ASP A 417 -0.11 11.51 -16.71
CA ASP A 417 -1.32 11.81 -15.95
C ASP A 417 -0.96 12.16 -14.51
N TYR A 418 -1.49 13.29 -14.05
CA TYR A 418 -1.25 13.79 -12.71
C TYR A 418 -2.55 14.11 -11.98
N PHE A 419 -2.51 13.96 -10.66
CA PHE A 419 -3.63 14.20 -9.77
C PHE A 419 -3.24 15.21 -8.70
N ILE A 420 -4.09 16.20 -8.47
CA ILE A 420 -3.95 17.19 -7.41
C ILE A 420 -4.84 16.79 -6.23
N SER A 421 -4.25 16.77 -5.05
CA SER A 421 -4.95 16.69 -3.77
C SER A 421 -4.94 18.05 -3.09
N ILE A 422 -6.09 18.49 -2.58
CA ILE A 422 -6.23 19.75 -1.84
C ILE A 422 -6.80 19.43 -0.45
N GLY A 423 -6.43 20.20 0.57
CA GLY A 423 -7.11 20.08 1.85
C GLY A 423 -7.01 21.29 2.75
N ILE A 424 -7.91 21.37 3.72
CA ILE A 424 -7.90 22.32 4.81
C ILE A 424 -7.74 21.51 6.11
N ALA A 425 -6.81 21.92 6.95
CA ALA A 425 -6.58 21.37 8.28
C ALA A 425 -6.29 22.50 9.27
N SER A 426 -6.24 22.20 10.55
CA SER A 426 -5.62 23.05 11.55
C SER A 426 -4.66 22.23 12.39
N ARG A 427 -3.83 22.91 13.18
CA ARG A 427 -2.97 22.26 14.16
C ARG A 427 -3.48 22.61 15.55
N GLN A 428 -3.89 21.59 16.30
CA GLN A 428 -4.24 21.71 17.70
C GLN A 428 -3.16 20.98 18.51
N SER A 429 -2.28 21.75 19.15
CA SER A 429 -1.09 21.22 19.83
C SER A 429 -0.14 20.46 18.87
N GLU A 430 0.09 19.16 19.09
CA GLU A 430 0.91 18.32 18.19
C GLU A 430 0.07 17.56 17.15
N GLU A 431 -1.26 17.64 17.22
CA GLU A 431 -2.16 16.92 16.34
C GLU A 431 -2.62 17.80 15.17
N ILE A 432 -2.67 17.22 13.98
CA ILE A 432 -3.21 17.87 12.78
C ILE A 432 -4.68 17.44 12.64
N VAL A 433 -5.59 18.40 12.77
CA VAL A 433 -7.04 18.18 12.64
C VAL A 433 -7.47 18.50 11.22
N PRO A 434 -7.94 17.52 10.43
CA PRO A 434 -8.37 17.71 9.05
C PRO A 434 -9.83 18.17 8.98
N HIS A 435 -10.08 19.24 8.24
CA HIS A 435 -11.42 19.84 8.13
C HIS A 435 -12.13 19.50 6.82
N ASP A 436 -11.42 19.55 5.70
CA ASP A 436 -11.88 19.03 4.41
C ASP A 436 -10.67 18.74 3.53
N ARG A 437 -10.41 17.47 3.26
CA ARG A 437 -9.34 16.98 2.38
C ARG A 437 -9.97 16.26 1.21
N ARG A 438 -9.56 16.61 -0.01
CA ARG A 438 -10.01 16.04 -1.27
C ARG A 438 -8.81 15.46 -2.00
N TYR A 439 -8.56 14.17 -1.79
CA TYR A 439 -7.42 13.47 -2.40
C TYR A 439 -7.71 13.11 -3.85
N ASP A 440 -6.67 13.32 -4.67
CA ASP A 440 -6.64 13.03 -6.10
C ASP A 440 -7.88 13.57 -6.83
N SER A 441 -8.32 14.76 -6.44
CA SER A 441 -9.63 15.34 -6.78
C SER A 441 -9.64 16.12 -8.09
N ILE A 442 -8.48 16.53 -8.58
CA ILE A 442 -8.32 17.20 -9.89
C ILE A 442 -7.32 16.41 -10.72
N HIS A 443 -7.71 15.97 -11.92
CA HIS A 443 -6.86 15.33 -12.91
C HIS A 443 -6.45 16.34 -13.97
N PHE A 444 -5.19 16.27 -14.40
CA PHE A 444 -4.70 16.98 -15.56
C PHE A 444 -3.61 16.17 -16.27
N VAL A 445 -3.48 16.39 -17.57
CA VAL A 445 -2.51 15.68 -18.43
C VAL A 445 -1.41 16.63 -18.84
N VAL A 446 -0.16 16.20 -18.70
CA VAL A 446 1.01 16.92 -19.23
C VAL A 446 1.40 16.32 -20.58
N GLU A 447 1.49 17.17 -21.60
CA GLU A 447 1.73 16.74 -22.98
C GLU A 447 3.10 16.07 -23.20
N PRO A 448 3.24 15.26 -24.27
CA PRO A 448 4.52 14.73 -24.73
C PRO A 448 5.60 15.82 -24.87
N THR A 449 6.69 15.72 -24.11
CA THR A 449 7.84 16.63 -24.21
C THR A 449 9.12 15.84 -24.49
N PRO A 450 9.87 16.18 -25.57
CA PRO A 450 11.13 15.51 -25.88
C PRO A 450 12.30 16.05 -25.03
N LYS A 451 12.08 17.06 -24.18
CA LYS A 451 13.14 17.83 -23.53
C LYS A 451 13.64 17.22 -22.21
N LEU A 452 12.87 16.32 -21.60
CA LEU A 452 13.20 15.75 -20.29
C LEU A 452 12.90 14.25 -20.26
N LEU A 453 13.66 13.53 -19.44
CA LEU A 453 13.49 12.11 -19.15
C LEU A 453 13.44 11.98 -17.63
N GLY A 454 12.34 11.49 -17.06
CA GLY A 454 12.10 11.46 -15.61
C GLY A 454 10.70 11.95 -15.23
N LEU A 455 10.55 12.48 -14.01
CA LEU A 455 9.26 12.99 -13.50
C LEU A 455 9.14 14.52 -13.55
N ILE A 456 10.26 15.24 -13.41
CA ILE A 456 10.31 16.70 -13.39
C ILE A 456 11.54 17.24 -14.14
N ASP A 457 11.38 18.41 -14.76
CA ASP A 457 12.44 19.26 -15.28
C ASP A 457 13.09 20.05 -14.13
N LEU A 458 14.35 19.77 -13.85
CA LEU A 458 15.13 20.48 -12.84
C LEU A 458 15.67 21.83 -13.33
N GLY A 459 15.48 22.17 -14.60
CA GLY A 459 16.03 23.37 -15.22
C GLY A 459 17.54 23.27 -15.48
N ALA A 460 18.05 22.07 -15.76
CA ALA A 460 19.47 21.85 -16.00
C ALA A 460 19.96 22.57 -17.26
N SER A 461 21.11 23.24 -17.16
CA SER A 461 21.87 23.79 -18.30
C SER A 461 23.17 23.00 -18.49
N MET A 462 23.64 22.88 -19.73
CA MET A 462 24.91 22.23 -20.07
C MET A 462 25.75 23.17 -20.92
N GLU A 463 27.01 23.36 -20.54
CA GLU A 463 28.02 24.10 -21.29
C GLU A 463 29.14 23.14 -21.68
N ILE A 464 29.52 23.12 -22.96
CA ILE A 464 30.55 22.21 -23.50
C ILE A 464 31.58 23.07 -24.21
N GLU A 465 32.79 23.16 -23.66
CA GLU A 465 33.91 23.86 -24.26
C GLU A 465 34.86 22.85 -24.93
N PRO A 466 35.17 22.99 -26.24
CA PRO A 466 36.14 22.13 -26.90
C PRO A 466 37.55 22.45 -26.41
N VAL A 467 38.23 21.47 -25.82
CA VAL A 467 39.67 21.55 -25.53
C VAL A 467 40.42 21.03 -26.75
N ILE A 468 40.93 21.95 -27.56
CA ILE A 468 41.83 21.62 -28.67
C ILE A 468 43.21 21.32 -28.07
N VAL A 469 43.67 20.08 -28.22
CA VAL A 469 45.03 19.69 -27.86
C VAL A 469 45.88 19.84 -29.12
N ASP A 470 46.86 20.75 -29.10
CA ASP A 470 47.85 20.84 -30.17
C ASP A 470 48.66 19.52 -30.20
N VAL A 471 48.57 18.79 -31.30
CA VAL A 471 49.27 17.51 -31.54
C VAL A 471 50.67 17.76 -32.09
#